data_AF-A0A842K844-F1
#
_entry.id   AF-A0A842K844-F1
#
_cell.length_a   1.000
_cell.length_b   1.000
_cell.length_c   1.000
_cell.angle_alpha   90.00
_cell.angle_beta   90.00
_cell.angle_gamma   90.00
#
_symmetry.space_group_name_H-M   'P 1'
#
loop_
_entity.id
_entity.type
_entity.pdbx_description
1 polymer ?
#
loop_
_entity_poly.entity_id
_entity_poly.type
_entity_poly.pdbx_seq_one_letter_code
_entity_poly.pdbx_strand_id
1 'polypeptide(L)' 'MFACHKSPEGAEEACAGWLAVAGVEHLGVRLAVVQGRLDPEMLTAREGCPALFDSYDEMAETQS' A
#
# COMPACT_ATOMS: atom_id res chain seq x y z
N MET A 1 1.97 -5.19 -7.66
CA MET A 1 2.26 -4.08 -6.73
C MET A 1 1.31 -2.96 -7.08
N PHE A 2 0.67 -2.35 -6.09
CA PHE A 2 -0.31 -1.29 -6.30
C PHE A 2 0.35 0.06 -6.04
N ALA A 3 0.49 0.88 -7.10
CA ALA A 3 1.13 2.20 -7.01
C ALA A 3 0.24 3.21 -6.29
N CYS A 4 0.86 4.15 -5.59
CA CYS A 4 0.17 5.26 -4.94
C CYS A 4 -0.21 6.32 -6.00
N HIS A 5 -1.47 6.77 -6.03
CA HIS A 5 -1.88 7.88 -6.92
C HIS A 5 -1.28 9.24 -6.50
N LYS A 6 -0.70 9.33 -5.29
CA LYS A 6 -0.03 10.54 -4.79
C LYS A 6 1.45 10.61 -5.15
N SER A 7 2.03 9.53 -5.68
CA SER A 7 3.42 9.57 -6.16
C SER A 7 3.49 10.12 -7.58
N PRO A 8 4.56 10.86 -7.93
CA PRO A 8 4.75 11.35 -9.29
C PRO A 8 5.03 10.20 -10.27
N GLU A 9 4.62 10.39 -11.52
CA GLU A 9 4.89 9.43 -12.61
C GLU A 9 6.39 9.17 -12.78
N GLY A 10 6.76 7.90 -12.91
CA GLY A 10 8.14 7.43 -13.01
C GLY A 10 8.89 7.33 -11.67
N ALA A 11 8.24 7.68 -10.56
CA ALA A 11 8.76 7.56 -9.20
C ALA A 11 7.67 7.03 -8.26
N GLU A 12 6.97 5.97 -8.71
CA GLU A 12 5.85 5.40 -8.00
C GLU A 12 6.27 4.72 -6.70
N GLU A 13 5.56 5.05 -5.62
CA GLU A 13 5.67 4.36 -4.35
C GLU A 13 4.54 3.33 -4.21
N ALA A 14 4.75 2.32 -3.36
CA ALA A 14 3.69 1.39 -3.01
C ALA A 14 2.61 2.13 -2.18
N CYS A 15 1.34 1.92 -2.51
CA CYS A 15 0.24 2.50 -1.75
C CYS A 15 0.22 1.99 -0.30
N ALA A 16 0.31 2.91 0.67
CA ALA A 16 0.36 2.56 2.09
C ALA A 16 -0.91 1.84 2.58
N GLY A 17 -2.09 2.28 2.10
CA GLY A 17 -3.36 1.62 2.43
C GLY A 17 -3.40 0.18 1.92
N TRP A 18 -2.98 -0.04 0.67
CA TRP A 18 -2.90 -1.38 0.09
C TRP A 18 -1.89 -2.28 0.81
N LEU A 19 -0.72 -1.74 1.17
CA LEU A 19 0.29 -2.48 1.94
C LEU A 19 -0.25 -2.95 3.29
N ALA A 20 -1.02 -2.10 3.98
CA ALA A 20 -1.58 -2.40 5.29
C ALA A 20 -2.65 -3.51 5.28
N VAL A 21 -3.38 -3.71 4.19
CA VAL A 21 -4.47 -4.73 4.12
C VAL A 21 -4.12 -5.97 3.32
N ALA A 22 -3.39 -5.81 2.22
CA ALA A 22 -3.12 -6.88 1.28
C ALA A 22 -1.63 -7.22 1.20
N GLY A 23 -0.74 -6.31 1.62
CA GLY A 23 0.69 -6.42 1.40
C GLY A 23 1.29 -7.74 1.88
N VAL A 24 0.88 -8.24 3.04
CA VAL A 24 1.39 -9.49 3.61
C VAL A 24 1.10 -10.73 2.75
N GLU A 25 0.00 -10.73 2.00
CA GLU A 25 -0.41 -11.85 1.14
C GLU A 25 0.37 -11.89 -0.19
N HIS A 26 1.12 -10.83 -0.53
CA HIS A 26 1.87 -10.74 -1.76
C HIS A 26 3.34 -11.18 -1.57
N LEU A 27 3.74 -12.25 -2.26
CA LEU A 27 5.11 -12.81 -2.18
C LEU A 27 6.21 -11.76 -2.46
N GLY A 28 6.00 -10.87 -3.44
CA GLY A 28 6.96 -9.82 -3.77
C GLY A 28 7.16 -8.80 -2.64
N VAL A 29 6.11 -8.54 -1.85
CA VAL A 29 6.18 -7.65 -0.68
C VAL A 29 6.95 -8.34 0.45
N ARG A 30 6.62 -9.61 0.75
CA ARG A 30 7.35 -10.41 1.73
C ARG A 30 8.85 -10.51 1.41
N LEU A 31 9.18 -10.71 0.13
CA LEU A 31 10.57 -10.73 -0.32
C LEU A 31 11.25 -9.37 -0.15
N ALA A 32 10.55 -8.26 -0.42
CA ALA A 32 11.08 -6.92 -0.22
C ALA A 32 11.40 -6.64 1.26
N VAL A 33 10.56 -7.10 2.19
CA VAL A 33 10.81 -7.01 3.63
C VAL A 33 12.06 -7.80 4.03
N VAL A 34 12.17 -9.06 3.61
CA VAL A 34 13.34 -9.91 3.91
C VAL A 34 14.64 -9.31 3.34
N GLN A 35 14.56 -8.62 2.21
CA GLN A 35 15.69 -7.93 1.58
C GLN A 35 15.98 -6.54 2.18
N GLY A 36 15.22 -6.08 3.18
CA GLY A 36 15.38 -4.76 3.78
C GLY A 36 14.99 -3.59 2.86
N ARG A 37 14.26 -3.86 1.77
CA ARG A 37 13.76 -2.85 0.82
C ARG A 37 12.42 -2.25 1.23
N LEU A 38 11.74 -2.86 2.20
CA LEU A 38 10.49 -2.38 2.77
C LEU A 38 10.52 -2.61 4.28
N ASP A 39 10.15 -1.58 5.04
CA ASP A 39 9.99 -1.71 6.49
C ASP A 39 8.76 -2.58 6.80
N PRO A 40 8.88 -3.67 7.60
CA PRO A 40 7.74 -4.49 7.99
C PRO A 40 6.63 -3.71 8.72
N GLU A 41 6.93 -2.59 9.39
CA GLU A 41 5.91 -1.76 10.03
C GLU A 41 4.90 -1.18 9.01
N MET A 42 5.28 -1.07 7.74
CA MET A 42 4.40 -0.63 6.64
C MET A 42 3.28 -1.61 6.31
N LEU A 43 3.37 -2.86 6.79
CA LEU A 43 2.33 -3.87 6.59
C LEU A 43 1.24 -3.85 7.67
N THR A 44 1.33 -2.92 8.63
CA THR A 44 0.35 -2.78 9.71
C THR A 44 -0.35 -1.43 9.59
N ALA A 45 -1.67 -1.42 9.72
CA ALA A 45 -2.42 -0.17 9.83
C ALA A 45 -2.00 0.55 11.12
N ARG A 46 -1.58 1.81 11.00
CA ARG A 46 -1.16 2.64 12.15
C ARG A 46 -2.38 3.27 12.82
N GLU A 47 -2.23 3.57 14.10
CA GLU A 47 -3.25 4.33 14.83
C GLU A 47 -3.49 5.69 14.16
N GLY A 48 -4.76 6.04 13.94
CA GLY A 48 -5.16 7.24 13.22
C GLY A 48 -5.18 7.11 11.69
N CYS A 49 -4.84 5.96 11.11
CA CYS A 49 -5.12 5.72 9.70
C CYS A 49 -6.64 5.76 9.45
N PRO A 50 -7.10 6.44 8.38
CA PRO A 50 -8.50 6.40 8.01
C PRO A 50 -8.92 4.96 7.69
N ALA A 51 -10.22 4.69 7.86
CA ALA A 51 -10.81 3.48 7.33
C ALA A 51 -10.53 3.42 5.82
N LEU A 52 -10.18 2.24 5.34
CA LEU A 52 -9.95 2.00 3.92
C LEU A 52 -11.30 1.77 3.24
N PHE A 53 -11.33 2.04 1.94
CA PHE A 53 -12.51 1.83 1.10
C PHE A 53 -12.82 0.33 0.96
N ASP A 54 -14.09 0.01 0.78
CA ASP A 54 -14.56 -1.38 0.69
C ASP A 54 -14.28 -1.99 -0.70
N SER A 55 -14.01 -1.15 -1.70
CA SER A 55 -13.66 -1.59 -3.05
C SER A 55 -12.60 -0.71 -3.71
N TYR A 56 -11.94 -1.26 -4.72
CA TYR A 56 -11.03 -0.49 -5.58
C TYR A 56 -11.78 0.63 -6.31
N ASP A 57 -12.99 0.37 -6.81
CA ASP A 57 -13.75 1.35 -7.59
C ASP A 57 -14.11 2.57 -6.73
N GLU A 58 -14.60 2.35 -5.51
CA GLU A 58 -14.90 3.42 -4.56
C GLU A 58 -13.65 4.26 -4.23
N MET A 59 -12.51 3.59 -4.02
CA MET A 59 -11.23 4.27 -3.79
C MET A 59 -10.83 5.12 -5.01
N ALA A 60 -10.92 4.56 -6.21
CA ALA A 60 -10.52 5.24 -7.45
C ALA A 60 -11.41 6.44 -7.77
N GLU A 61 -12.71 6.36 -7.47
CA GLU A 61 -13.66 7.49 -7.61
C GLU A 61 -13.40 8.59 -6.56
N THR A 62 -13.04 8.22 -5.34
CA THR A 62 -12.87 9.18 -4.23
C THR A 62 -11.49 9.83 -4.19
N GLN A 63 -10.47 9.15 -4.73
CA GLN A 63 -9.06 9.56 -4.65
C GLN A 63 -8.43 9.85 -6.03
N SER A 64 -9.25 10.23 -7.01
CA SER A 64 -8.82 10.62 -8.36
C SER A 64 -8.02 11.92 -8.39
#